data_AF-A0A848DDR5-F1
#
_entry.id   AF-A0A848DDR5-F1
#
_cell.length_a   1.000
_cell.length_b   1.000
_cell.length_c   1.000
_cell.angle_alpha   90.00
_cell.angle_beta   90.00
_cell.angle_gamma   90.00
#
_symmetry.space_group_name_H-M   'P 1'
#
loop_
_entity.id
_entity.type
_entity.pdbx_description
1 polymer ?
#
loop_
_entity_poly.entity_id
_entity_poly.type
_entity_poly.pdbx_seq_one_letter_code
_entity_poly.pdbx_strand_id
1 'polypeptide(L)' 'MRYGPAVDRTVLDAVRDAGVDVLSSCEEGFCGTCEVRVLDGEPEHHDRILSAAERERGETMMICVSRCRSARLVLGL' A
#
# COMPACT_ATOMS: atom_id res chain seq x y z
N MET A 1 7.74 -3.76 -27.95
CA MET A 1 7.37 -3.36 -26.58
C MET A 1 6.21 -4.24 -26.13
N ARG A 2 6.41 -5.10 -25.13
CA ARG A 2 5.34 -5.92 -24.53
C ARG A 2 4.86 -5.18 -23.28
N TYR A 3 3.60 -4.75 -23.28
CA TYR A 3 2.93 -4.19 -22.11
C TYR A 3 2.13 -5.33 -21.48
N GLY A 4 2.63 -5.89 -20.38
CA GLY A 4 1.90 -6.74 -19.45
C GLY A 4 2.06 -6.13 -18.05
N PRO A 5 1.08 -6.24 -17.14
CA PRO A 5 1.14 -5.57 -15.85
C PRO A 5 2.38 -6.05 -15.08
N ALA A 6 3.27 -5.12 -14.75
CA ALA A 6 4.52 -5.39 -14.08
C ALA A 6 4.23 -5.98 -12.68
N VAL A 7 4.84 -7.12 -12.39
CA VAL A 7 4.86 -7.76 -11.06
C VAL A 7 5.59 -6.87 -10.03
N ASP A 8 6.24 -5.79 -10.50
CA ASP A 8 7.08 -4.89 -9.72
C ASP A 8 6.40 -3.58 -9.27
N ARG A 9 5.15 -3.31 -9.68
CA ARG A 9 4.49 -2.03 -9.35
C ARG A 9 3.87 -2.07 -7.95
N THR A 10 4.21 -1.07 -7.13
CA THR A 10 3.67 -0.91 -5.78
C THR A 10 2.34 -0.15 -5.79
N VAL A 11 1.61 -0.17 -4.68
CA VAL A 11 0.41 0.69 -4.52
C VAL A 11 0.81 2.17 -4.51
N LEU A 12 1.97 2.50 -3.92
CA LEU A 12 2.55 3.85 -3.95
C LEU A 12 2.76 4.34 -5.39
N ASP A 13 3.33 3.51 -6.27
CA ASP A 13 3.52 3.86 -7.69
C ASP A 13 2.17 4.10 -8.37
N ALA A 14 1.18 3.24 -8.11
CA ALA A 14 -0.15 3.38 -8.68
C ALA A 14 -0.85 4.69 -8.28
N VAL A 15 -0.68 5.10 -7.03
CA VAL A 15 -1.21 6.36 -6.49
C VAL A 15 -0.50 7.57 -7.09
N ARG A 16 0.84 7.52 -7.21
CA ARG A 16 1.65 8.58 -7.82
C ARG A 16 1.35 8.78 -9.30
N ASP A 17 1.22 7.68 -10.04
CA ASP A 17 0.87 7.73 -11.47
C ASP A 17 -0.54 8.32 -11.69
N ALA A 18 -1.42 8.23 -10.70
CA ALA A 18 -2.73 8.88 -10.69
C ALA A 18 -2.67 10.37 -10.31
N GLY A 19 -1.49 10.90 -10.00
CA GLY A 19 -1.26 12.31 -9.64
C GLY A 19 -1.59 12.64 -8.19
N VAL A 20 -1.72 11.64 -7.32
CA VAL A 20 -1.98 11.85 -5.89
C VAL A 20 -0.63 11.91 -5.15
N ASP A 21 -0.42 12.98 -4.40
CA ASP A 21 0.78 13.16 -3.60
C ASP A 21 0.65 12.43 -2.27
N VAL A 22 1.56 11.49 -2.01
CA VAL A 22 1.65 10.75 -0.75
C VAL A 22 3.09 10.80 -0.29
N LEU A 23 3.25 11.16 0.98
CA LEU A 23 4.56 11.20 1.62
C LEU A 23 5.18 9.79 1.61
N SER A 24 6.42 9.69 1.16
CA SER A 24 7.24 8.48 1.29
C SER A 24 8.66 8.86 1.72
N SER A 25 9.41 7.88 2.22
CA SER A 25 10.81 8.07 2.56
C SER A 25 11.62 6.83 2.24
N CYS A 26 11.46 5.73 3.00
CA CYS A 26 12.31 4.55 2.82
C CYS A 26 11.87 3.62 1.68
N GLU A 27 10.58 3.57 1.38
CA GLU A 27 9.97 2.64 0.40
C GLU A 27 10.24 1.14 0.65
N GLU A 28 10.73 0.79 1.84
CA GLU A 28 11.09 -0.57 2.26
C GLU A 28 10.22 -1.07 3.44
N GLY A 29 9.21 -0.31 3.85
CA GLY A 29 8.23 -0.73 4.86
C GLY A 29 8.69 -0.66 6.32
N PHE A 30 9.70 0.16 6.65
CA PHE A 30 10.20 0.31 8.02
C PHE A 30 10.08 1.71 8.63
N CYS A 31 9.70 2.75 7.86
CA CYS A 31 9.62 4.13 8.36
C CYS A 31 8.20 4.64 8.66
N GLY A 32 7.16 4.03 8.11
CA GLY A 32 5.76 4.42 8.31
C GLY A 32 5.29 5.69 7.56
N THR A 33 6.17 6.40 6.84
CA THR A 33 5.82 7.68 6.19
C THR A 33 4.69 7.57 5.16
N CYS A 34 4.59 6.43 4.46
CA CYS A 34 3.55 6.17 3.46
C CYS A 34 2.34 5.43 4.02
N GLU A 35 2.04 5.59 5.31
CA GLU A 35 0.85 5.02 5.93
C GLU A 35 -0.42 5.71 5.40
N VAL A 36 -1.41 4.92 5.01
CA VAL A 36 -2.69 5.43 4.52
C VAL A 36 -3.84 4.59 5.08
N ARG A 37 -5.02 5.19 5.20
CA ARG A 37 -6.23 4.49 5.66
C ARG A 37 -6.80 3.59 4.57
N VAL A 38 -7.23 2.40 4.96
CA VAL A 38 -8.04 1.49 4.13
C VAL A 38 -9.50 1.73 4.47
N LEU A 39 -10.31 2.03 3.46
CA LEU A 39 -11.75 2.27 3.59
C LEU A 39 -12.59 1.04 3.21
N ASP A 40 -12.07 0.20 2.31
CA ASP A 40 -12.70 -1.06 1.87
C ASP A 40 -11.65 -1.98 1.21
N GLY A 41 -11.83 -3.29 1.32
CA GLY A 41 -10.92 -4.33 0.81
C GLY A 41 -9.98 -4.93 1.87
N GLU A 42 -9.19 -5.93 1.44
CA GLU A 42 -8.28 -6.70 2.31
C GLU A 42 -6.81 -6.40 1.97
N PRO A 43 -6.09 -5.62 2.81
CA PRO A 43 -4.67 -5.37 2.59
C PRO A 43 -3.80 -6.62 2.84
N GLU A 44 -2.74 -6.75 2.06
CA GLU A 44 -1.65 -7.70 2.30
C GLU A 44 -0.45 -6.96 2.88
N HIS A 45 -0.20 -7.15 4.16
CA HIS A 45 0.85 -6.42 4.88
C HIS A 45 2.24 -7.02 4.65
N HIS A 46 3.17 -6.20 4.16
CA HIS A 46 4.60 -6.52 4.00
C HIS A 46 5.51 -5.57 4.79
N ASP A 47 4.92 -4.64 5.55
CA ASP A 47 5.66 -3.72 6.40
C ASP A 47 6.18 -4.41 7.68
N ARG A 48 6.98 -3.67 8.46
CA ARG A 48 7.51 -4.09 9.77
C ARG A 48 7.06 -3.19 10.91
N ILE A 49 6.07 -2.32 10.64
CA ILE A 49 5.61 -1.28 11.57
C ILE A 49 4.38 -1.76 12.32
N LEU A 50 3.37 -2.22 11.60
CA LEU A 50 2.10 -2.64 12.17
C LEU A 50 2.30 -3.94 12.94
N SER A 51 1.74 -4.01 14.15
CA SER A 51 1.61 -5.22 14.95
C SER A 51 0.69 -6.24 14.27
N ALA A 52 0.74 -7.50 14.72
CA ALA A 52 -0.15 -8.53 14.19
C ALA A 52 -1.64 -8.16 14.33
N ALA A 53 -2.04 -7.56 15.45
CA ALA A 53 -3.42 -7.13 15.69
C ALA A 53 -3.84 -5.96 14.78
N GLU A 54 -2.93 -5.03 14.49
CA GLU A 54 -3.20 -3.93 13.54
C GLU A 54 -3.35 -4.45 12.10
N ARG A 55 -2.48 -5.38 11.69
CA ARG A 55 -2.57 -6.04 10.38
C ARG A 55 -3.86 -6.84 10.21
N GLU A 56 -4.33 -7.49 11.29
CA GLU A 56 -5.59 -8.22 11.29
C GLU A 56 -6.80 -7.29 11.17
N ARG A 57 -6.77 -6.12 11.81
CA ARG A 57 -7.82 -5.10 11.65
C ARG A 57 -7.84 -4.49 10.25
N GLY A 58 -6.68 -4.33 9.62
CA GLY A 58 -6.56 -3.82 8.25
C GLY A 58 -7.02 -2.38 8.06
N GLU A 59 -7.03 -1.56 9.12
CA GLU A 59 -7.54 -0.17 9.11
C GLU A 59 -6.62 0.80 8.34
N THR A 60 -5.32 0.50 8.30
CA THR A 60 -4.30 1.27 7.59
C THR A 60 -3.29 0.33 6.93
N MET A 61 -2.46 0.84 6.03
CA MET A 61 -1.39 0.05 5.41
C MET A 61 -0.24 0.93 4.91
N MET A 62 0.94 0.33 4.75
CA MET A 62 2.11 0.98 4.13
C MET A 62 2.14 0.69 2.63
N ILE A 63 1.73 1.65 1.80
CA ILE A 63 1.49 1.42 0.37
C ILE A 63 2.75 1.21 -0.49
N CYS A 64 3.95 1.47 0.06
CA CYS A 64 5.20 1.19 -0.65
C CYS A 64 5.48 -0.31 -0.80
N VAL A 65 5.15 -1.12 0.21
CA VAL A 65 5.44 -2.57 0.20
C VAL A 65 4.20 -3.45 0.27
N SER A 66 3.11 -2.93 0.84
CA SER A 66 1.88 -3.71 1.00
C SER A 66 1.14 -3.88 -0.34
N ARG A 67 0.26 -4.87 -0.41
CA ARG A 67 -0.54 -5.23 -1.60
C ARG A 67 -2.02 -5.37 -1.25
N CYS A 68 -2.83 -5.81 -2.21
CA CYS A 68 -4.26 -6.06 -2.03
C CYS A 68 -4.54 -7.54 -2.25
N ARG A 69 -5.16 -8.21 -1.26
CA ARG A 69 -5.59 -9.63 -1.37
C ARG A 69 -6.96 -9.76 -2.03
N SER A 70 -7.82 -8.77 -1.85
CA SER A 70 -9.15 -8.70 -2.47
C SER A 70 -9.08 -8.24 -3.93
N ALA A 71 -10.20 -8.33 -4.65
CA ALA A 71 -10.30 -7.85 -6.03
C ALA A 71 -10.21 -6.31 -6.15
N ARG A 72 -10.51 -5.59 -5.07
CA ARG A 72 -10.51 -4.12 -4.99
C ARG A 72 -10.06 -3.65 -3.62
N LEU A 73 -9.36 -2.52 -3.61
CA LEU A 73 -8.95 -1.78 -2.43
C LEU A 73 -9.39 -0.32 -2.57
N VAL A 74 -9.93 0.27 -1.52
CA VAL A 74 -10.30 1.69 -1.45
C VAL A 74 -9.50 2.37 -0.36
N LEU A 75 -8.81 3.46 -0.70
CA LEU A 75 -7.90 4.18 0.19
C LEU A 75 -8.42 5.59 0.47
N GLY A 76 -8.16 6.09 1.69
CA GLY A 76 -8.46 7.47 2.07
C GLY A 76 -7.26 8.38 1.81
N LEU A 77 -7.11 8.86 0.57
CA LEU A 77 -6.01 9.70 0.09
C LEU A 77 -6.51 11.09 -0.34
#